data_AF-A0A0M3J8V4-F1
#
_entry.id   AF-A0A0M3J8V4-F1
#
_cell.length_a   1.000
_cell.length_b   1.000
_cell.length_c   1.000
_cell.angle_alpha   90.00
_cell.angle_beta   90.00
_cell.angle_gamma   90.00
#
_symmetry.space_group_name_H-M   'P 1'
#
loop_
_entity.id
_entity.type
_entity.pdbx_description
1 polymer ?
#
loop_
_entity_poly.entity_id
_entity_poly.type
_entity_poly.pdbx_seq_one_letter_code
_entity_poly.pdbx_strand_id
1 'polypeptide(L)'
;MEGIFGENDKQGIIPRMVQDIFNHIYNMDADLEFHIKVSYFEIYNEKIRDLLDVTKMNLAIHEDKNRVPYVKGATERFVSSPEEVMATIDEGKNNRHVAVTNMNEHSSRSHSVFLIQVKQENTATQKKLTGKLYLVDLAGSEKVRPKLIFSE
;
A
#
# COMPACT_ATOMS: atom_id res chain seq x y z
N MET A 1 -1.88 9.60 8.06
CA MET A 1 -0.80 9.28 7.10
C MET A 1 -0.66 10.27 5.95
N GLU A 2 -1.75 10.80 5.40
CA GLU A 2 -1.69 11.63 4.18
C GLU A 2 -1.74 13.14 4.41
N GLY A 3 -2.28 13.60 5.55
CA GLY A 3 -2.43 15.03 5.82
C GLY A 3 -3.48 15.70 4.93
N ILE A 4 -3.36 17.01 4.69
CA ILE A 4 -4.25 17.78 3.81
C ILE A 4 -3.58 17.96 2.44
N PHE A 5 -4.26 17.53 1.38
CA PHE A 5 -3.78 17.67 0.00
C PHE A 5 -3.80 19.15 -0.44
N GLY A 6 -2.73 19.62 -1.08
CA GLY A 6 -2.60 21.00 -1.55
C GLY A 6 -2.06 22.01 -0.53
N GLU A 7 -1.94 21.65 0.76
CA GLU A 7 -1.29 22.48 1.78
C GLU A 7 0.07 21.90 2.18
N ASN A 8 1.16 22.46 1.64
CA ASN A 8 2.53 21.96 1.82
C ASN A 8 2.93 21.73 3.29
N ASP A 9 2.42 22.54 4.22
CA ASP A 9 2.74 22.41 5.65
C ASP A 9 1.91 21.33 6.35
N LYS A 10 0.77 20.94 5.77
CA LYS A 10 -0.14 19.95 6.35
C LYS A 10 -0.14 18.62 5.62
N GLN A 11 0.69 18.45 4.59
CA GLN A 11 0.91 17.15 3.97
C GLN A 11 1.48 16.15 4.97
N GLY A 12 0.96 14.92 4.91
CA GLY A 12 1.42 13.79 5.69
C GLY A 12 2.61 13.08 5.06
N ILE A 13 2.97 11.94 5.62
CA ILE A 13 4.15 11.16 5.22
C ILE A 13 4.02 10.66 3.78
N ILE A 14 2.85 10.14 3.38
CA ILE A 14 2.67 9.53 2.05
C ILE A 14 2.96 10.51 0.91
N PRO A 15 2.27 11.66 0.78
CA PRO A 15 2.52 12.58 -0.33
C PRO A 15 3.96 13.11 -0.35
N ARG A 16 4.57 13.34 0.83
CA ARG A 16 5.97 13.76 0.93
C ARG A 16 6.93 12.69 0.40
N MET A 17 6.76 11.45 0.83
CA MET A 17 7.60 10.34 0.38
C MET A 17 7.45 10.07 -1.12
N VAL A 18 6.22 10.12 -1.64
CA VAL A 18 5.98 9.96 -3.09
C VAL A 18 6.69 11.07 -3.86
N GLN A 19 6.54 12.32 -3.43
CA GLN A 19 7.22 13.45 -4.06
C GLN A 19 8.74 13.28 -4.03
N ASP A 20 9.31 12.85 -2.90
CA ASP A 20 10.75 12.65 -2.76
C ASP A 20 11.28 11.53 -3.68
N ILE A 21 10.54 10.42 -3.80
CA ILE A 21 10.90 9.32 -4.72
C ILE A 21 10.96 9.83 -6.17
N PHE A 22 9.92 10.52 -6.62
CA PHE A 22 9.86 11.01 -8.00
C PHE A 22 10.86 12.14 -8.26
N ASN A 23 11.05 13.05 -7.32
CA ASN A 23 12.11 14.07 -7.41
C ASN A 23 13.48 13.43 -7.57
N HIS A 24 13.76 12.35 -6.84
CA HIS A 24 15.03 11.63 -6.98
C HIS A 24 15.17 10.99 -8.36
N ILE A 25 14.11 10.35 -8.86
CA ILE A 25 14.09 9.72 -10.19
C ILE A 25 14.28 10.74 -11.30
N TYR A 26 13.64 11.91 -11.22
CA TYR A 26 13.76 12.96 -12.24
C TYR A 26 15.14 13.63 -12.29
N ASN A 27 15.92 13.54 -11.21
CA ASN A 27 17.27 14.12 -11.11
C ASN A 27 18.40 13.09 -11.34
N MET A 28 18.07 11.84 -11.67
CA MET A 28 19.03 10.76 -11.91
C MET A 28 19.62 10.81 -13.32
N ASP A 29 20.75 10.13 -13.50
CA ASP A 29 21.47 10.04 -14.77
C ASP A 29 20.61 9.40 -15.89
N ALA A 30 20.82 9.85 -17.13
CA ALA A 30 20.03 9.44 -18.29
C ALA A 30 20.21 7.96 -18.70
N ASP A 31 21.22 7.27 -18.16
CA ASP A 31 21.44 5.85 -18.37
C ASP A 31 20.65 4.96 -17.40
N LEU A 32 19.86 5.54 -16.48
CA LEU A 32 18.99 4.83 -15.55
C LEU A 32 17.54 4.83 -16.02
N GLU A 33 16.99 3.63 -16.23
CA GLU A 33 15.57 3.41 -16.47
C GLU A 33 14.87 2.97 -15.19
N PHE A 34 13.69 3.55 -14.93
CA PHE A 34 12.90 3.26 -13.74
C PHE A 34 11.54 2.67 -14.10
N HIS A 35 11.13 1.63 -13.37
CA HIS A 35 9.80 1.05 -13.44
C HIS A 35 9.21 1.03 -12.03
N ILE A 36 8.14 1.81 -11.83
CA ILE A 36 7.46 1.91 -10.54
C ILE A 36 6.17 1.12 -10.62
N LYS A 37 5.95 0.26 -9.62
CA LYS A 37 4.73 -0.49 -9.43
C LYS A 37 4.17 -0.22 -8.05
N VAL A 38 2.86 -0.16 -7.96
CA VAL A 38 2.14 -0.05 -6.68
C VAL A 38 1.15 -1.20 -6.50
N SER A 39 0.98 -1.62 -5.26
CA SER A 39 -0.06 -2.56 -4.85
C SER A 39 -0.70 -2.05 -3.57
N TYR A 40 -2.01 -2.27 -3.43
CA TYR A 40 -2.74 -1.86 -2.25
C TYR A 40 -3.70 -2.97 -1.81
N PHE A 41 -3.58 -3.41 -0.57
CA PHE A 41 -4.43 -4.45 -0.01
C PHE A 41 -4.73 -4.20 1.46
N GLU A 42 -5.85 -4.74 1.93
CA GLU A 42 -6.19 -4.79 3.35
C GLU A 42 -6.07 -6.20 3.90
N ILE A 43 -5.73 -6.28 5.18
CA ILE A 43 -5.67 -7.51 5.95
C ILE A 43 -6.75 -7.43 7.01
N TYR A 44 -7.69 -8.37 6.95
CA TYR A 44 -8.77 -8.49 7.91
C TYR A 44 -9.02 -9.93 8.27
N ASN A 45 -8.98 -10.21 9.58
CA ASN A 45 -9.21 -11.56 10.10
C ASN A 45 -8.41 -12.61 9.32
N GLU A 46 -7.11 -12.32 9.13
CA GLU A 46 -6.13 -13.13 8.39
C GLU A 46 -6.39 -13.32 6.89
N LYS A 47 -7.42 -12.66 6.33
CA LYS A 47 -7.71 -12.66 4.90
C LYS A 47 -7.17 -11.40 4.25
N ILE A 48 -6.48 -11.57 3.13
CA ILE A 48 -5.97 -10.46 2.32
C ILE A 48 -6.96 -10.15 1.21
N ARG A 49 -7.41 -8.91 1.14
CA ARG A 49 -8.28 -8.41 0.07
C ARG A 49 -7.55 -7.33 -0.72
N ASP A 50 -7.58 -7.46 -2.03
CA ASP A 50 -7.01 -6.47 -2.93
C ASP A 50 -7.91 -5.23 -2.97
N LEU A 51 -7.31 -4.05 -2.78
CA LEU A 51 -8.03 -2.77 -2.81
C LEU A 51 -8.00 -2.12 -4.20
N LEU A 52 -7.22 -2.64 -5.14
CA LEU A 52 -7.18 -2.20 -6.54
C LEU A 52 -7.97 -3.12 -7.49
N ASP A 53 -8.34 -4.30 -7.01
CA ASP A 53 -9.26 -5.22 -7.68
C ASP A 53 -10.16 -5.91 -6.66
N VAL A 54 -11.36 -5.36 -6.46
CA VAL A 54 -12.30 -5.82 -5.43
C VAL A 54 -12.80 -7.25 -5.64
N THR A 55 -12.57 -7.86 -6.81
CA THR A 55 -12.92 -9.26 -7.08
C THR A 55 -11.94 -10.24 -6.43
N LYS A 56 -10.73 -9.79 -6.13
CA LYS A 56 -9.67 -10.61 -5.54
C LYS A 56 -9.72 -10.58 -4.03
N MET A 57 -10.24 -11.66 -3.47
CA MET A 57 -10.36 -11.85 -2.03
C MET A 57 -9.56 -13.07 -1.56
N ASN A 58 -9.12 -13.01 -0.31
CA ASN A 58 -8.38 -14.08 0.36
C ASN A 58 -7.10 -14.49 -0.39
N LEU A 59 -6.29 -13.51 -0.78
CA LEU A 59 -5.00 -13.73 -1.43
C LEU A 59 -4.02 -14.45 -0.49
N ALA A 60 -3.21 -15.34 -1.05
CA ALA A 60 -2.24 -16.13 -0.29
C ALA A 60 -0.89 -15.40 -0.19
N ILE A 61 -0.23 -15.54 0.97
CA ILE A 61 1.17 -15.15 1.15
C ILE A 61 2.06 -16.30 0.68
N HIS A 62 3.06 -15.97 -0.13
CA HIS A 62 4.09 -16.89 -0.61
C HIS A 62 5.47 -16.34 -0.31
N GLU A 63 6.50 -17.17 -0.37
CA GLU A 63 7.89 -16.75 -0.26
C GLU A 63 8.56 -16.75 -1.63
N ASP A 64 9.38 -15.72 -1.90
CA ASP A 64 10.23 -15.71 -3.08
C ASP A 64 11.50 -16.57 -2.88
N LYS A 65 12.38 -16.59 -3.89
CA LYS A 65 13.63 -17.38 -3.86
C LYS A 65 14.55 -17.02 -2.69
N ASN A 66 14.41 -15.83 -2.13
CA ASN A 66 15.20 -15.32 -1.01
C ASN A 66 14.43 -15.42 0.32
N ARG A 67 13.32 -16.17 0.36
CA ARG A 67 12.42 -16.30 1.52
C ARG A 67 11.78 -14.99 1.96
N VAL A 68 11.64 -14.04 1.03
CA VAL A 68 10.91 -12.80 1.31
C VAL A 68 9.42 -13.03 1.03
N PRO A 69 8.54 -12.79 2.02
CA PRO A 69 7.10 -12.97 1.82
C PRO A 69 6.53 -11.95 0.82
N TYR A 70 5.61 -12.40 -0.02
CA TYR A 70 4.87 -11.58 -0.97
C TYR A 70 3.43 -12.08 -1.13
N VAL A 71 2.53 -11.19 -1.50
CA VAL A 71 1.12 -11.54 -1.73
C VAL A 71 0.96 -12.01 -3.18
N LYS A 72 0.70 -13.30 -3.36
CA LYS A 72 0.53 -13.89 -4.70
C LYS A 72 -0.81 -13.48 -5.29
N GLY A 73 -0.77 -12.94 -6.51
CA GLY A 73 -1.97 -12.52 -7.24
C GLY A 73 -2.47 -11.12 -6.90
N ALA A 74 -1.80 -10.41 -5.98
CA ALA A 74 -2.05 -9.00 -5.74
C ALA A 74 -1.87 -8.19 -7.03
N THR A 75 -2.75 -7.23 -7.24
CA THR A 75 -2.71 -6.34 -8.39
C THR A 75 -1.49 -5.44 -8.27
N GLU A 76 -0.69 -5.40 -9.33
CA GLU A 76 0.45 -4.49 -9.50
C GLU A 76 0.09 -3.49 -10.60
N ARG A 77 -0.06 -2.21 -10.24
CA ARG A 77 -0.33 -1.14 -11.19
C ARG A 77 0.95 -0.37 -11.47
N PHE A 78 1.28 -0.17 -12.74
CA PHE A 78 2.37 0.70 -13.13
C PHE A 78 1.96 2.16 -12.96
N VAL A 79 2.89 2.97 -12.46
CA VAL A 79 2.71 4.40 -12.23
C VAL A 79 3.94 5.15 -12.74
N SER A 80 3.71 6.35 -13.25
CA SER A 80 4.70 7.21 -13.90
C SER A 80 4.79 8.62 -13.31
N SER A 81 3.87 8.97 -12.40
CA SER A 81 3.86 10.25 -11.73
C SER A 81 3.37 10.17 -10.27
N PRO A 82 3.69 11.18 -9.43
CA PRO A 82 3.13 11.30 -8.08
C PRO A 82 1.60 11.28 -8.06
N GLU A 83 0.96 11.93 -9.04
CA GLU A 83 -0.49 12.03 -9.15
C GLU A 83 -1.14 10.66 -9.37
N GLU A 84 -0.55 9.80 -10.20
CA GLU A 84 -1.04 8.44 -10.43
C GLU A 84 -0.95 7.56 -9.17
N VAL A 85 0.10 7.77 -8.36
CA VAL A 85 0.23 7.09 -7.05
C VAL A 85 -0.87 7.55 -6.11
N MET A 86 -1.08 8.85 -5.98
CA MET A 86 -2.12 9.40 -5.11
C MET A 86 -3.53 8.98 -5.55
N ALA A 87 -3.81 9.00 -6.85
CA ALA A 87 -5.08 8.52 -7.39
C ALA A 87 -5.32 7.03 -7.08
N THR A 88 -4.27 6.21 -7.11
CA THR A 88 -4.36 4.78 -6.75
C THR A 88 -4.65 4.58 -5.27
N ILE A 89 -4.12 5.44 -4.40
CA ILE A 89 -4.41 5.43 -2.96
C ILE A 89 -5.88 5.80 -2.71
N ASP A 90 -6.37 6.86 -3.37
CA ASP A 90 -7.77 7.30 -3.26
C ASP A 90 -8.75 6.23 -3.73
N GLU A 91 -8.46 5.56 -4.85
CA GLU A 91 -9.26 4.42 -5.32
C GLU A 91 -9.33 3.30 -4.27
N GLY A 92 -8.18 2.87 -3.74
CA GLY A 92 -8.15 1.80 -2.75
C GLY A 92 -8.86 2.16 -1.46
N LYS A 93 -8.80 3.44 -1.05
CA LYS A 93 -9.56 3.95 0.09
C LYS A 93 -11.07 3.91 -0.14
N ASN A 94 -11.53 4.29 -1.32
CA ASN A 94 -12.94 4.21 -1.68
C ASN A 94 -13.42 2.74 -1.64
N ASN A 95 -12.63 1.82 -2.19
CA ASN A 95 -12.92 0.38 -2.17
C ASN A 95 -12.93 -0.21 -0.75
N ARG A 96 -12.07 0.28 0.14
CA ARG A 96 -12.08 -0.05 1.58
C ARG A 96 -13.34 0.49 2.25
N HIS A 97 -13.72 1.74 1.99
CA HIS A 97 -14.90 2.36 2.59
C HIS A 97 -16.20 1.65 2.21
N VAL A 98 -16.36 1.31 0.91
CA VAL A 98 -17.54 0.56 0.42
C VAL A 98 -17.66 -0.83 1.07
N ALA A 99 -16.54 -1.47 1.37
CA ALA A 99 -16.54 -2.76 2.06
C ALA A 99 -17.04 -2.65 3.50
N VAL A 100 -16.64 -1.58 4.19
CA VAL A 100 -17.07 -1.28 5.56
C VAL A 100 -18.56 -0.97 5.62
N THR A 101 -19.11 -0.26 4.63
CA THR A 101 -20.56 0.04 4.60
C THR A 101 -21.39 -1.21 4.31
N ASN A 102 -20.88 -2.16 3.53
CA ASN A 102 -21.56 -3.43 3.24
C ASN A 102 -21.41 -4.48 4.36
N MET A 103 -20.40 -4.34 5.22
CA MET A 103 -20.09 -5.28 6.31
C MET A 103 -19.69 -4.46 7.57
N ASN A 104 -20.66 -4.11 8.42
CA ASN A 104 -20.55 -3.52 9.78
C ASN A 104 -19.17 -2.97 10.21
N GLU A 105 -19.07 -1.67 10.53
CA GLU A 105 -17.98 -0.96 11.25
C GLU A 105 -16.63 -1.70 11.32
N HIS A 106 -16.04 -1.92 10.14
CA HIS A 106 -14.90 -2.81 9.90
C HIS A 106 -13.56 -2.05 9.83
N SER A 107 -13.56 -0.74 9.53
CA SER A 107 -12.34 0.05 9.29
C SER A 107 -11.37 0.08 10.47
N SER A 108 -11.88 0.02 11.71
CA SER A 108 -11.05 0.00 12.93
C SER A 108 -10.29 -1.31 13.13
N ARG A 109 -10.73 -2.40 12.48
CA ARG A 109 -10.21 -3.77 12.68
C ARG A 109 -9.41 -4.30 11.50
N SER A 110 -9.28 -3.52 10.41
CA SER A 110 -8.45 -3.88 9.26
C SER A 110 -7.14 -3.11 9.23
N HIS A 111 -6.08 -3.80 8.81
CA HIS A 111 -4.80 -3.18 8.49
C HIS A 111 -4.76 -2.89 6.99
N SER A 112 -4.19 -1.75 6.60
CA SER A 112 -3.97 -1.40 5.19
C SER A 112 -2.48 -1.41 4.88
N VAL A 113 -2.11 -1.99 3.73
CA VAL A 113 -0.72 -2.08 3.28
C VAL A 113 -0.63 -1.55 1.85
N PHE A 114 0.03 -0.42 1.69
CA PHE A 114 0.39 0.14 0.39
C PHE A 114 1.86 -0.14 0.11
N LEU A 115 2.12 -0.85 -0.99
CA LEU A 115 3.46 -1.23 -1.44
C LEU A 115 3.85 -0.40 -2.65
N ILE A 116 4.99 0.28 -2.56
CA ILE A 116 5.66 0.90 -3.71
C ILE A 116 6.90 0.07 -4.02
N GLN A 117 7.00 -0.43 -5.24
CA GLN A 117 8.17 -1.12 -5.75
C GLN A 117 8.83 -0.28 -6.83
N VAL A 118 10.10 0.05 -6.64
CA VAL A 118 10.92 0.78 -7.62
C VAL A 118 11.96 -0.18 -8.18
N LYS A 119 11.87 -0.48 -9.46
CA LYS A 119 12.93 -1.17 -10.20
C LYS A 119 13.75 -0.15 -10.97
N GLN A 120 15.06 -0.27 -10.87
CA GLN A 120 16.02 0.56 -11.58
C GLN A 120 16.90 -0.36 -12.43
N GLU A 121 17.15 0.04 -13.66
CA GLU A 121 18.04 -0.64 -14.58
C GLU A 121 19.02 0.37 -15.18
N ASN A 122 20.31 0.13 -15.00
CA ASN A 122 21.34 0.92 -15.67
C ASN A 122 21.58 0.32 -17.06
N THR A 123 21.22 1.06 -18.11
CA THR A 123 21.28 0.61 -19.51
C THR A 123 22.71 0.37 -20.00
N ALA A 124 23.69 1.10 -19.47
CA ALA A 124 25.10 0.96 -19.84
C ALA A 124 25.77 -0.28 -19.21
N THR A 125 25.47 -0.57 -17.93
CA THR A 125 26.10 -1.65 -17.15
C THR A 125 25.23 -2.88 -16.99
N GLN A 126 23.95 -2.81 -17.40
CA GLN A 126 22.92 -3.84 -17.25
C GLN A 126 22.65 -4.23 -15.78
N LYS A 127 23.10 -3.40 -14.82
CA LYS A 127 22.86 -3.62 -13.39
C LYS A 127 21.41 -3.29 -13.05
N LYS A 128 20.75 -4.21 -12.35
CA LYS A 128 19.36 -4.07 -11.91
C LYS A 128 19.28 -3.97 -10.40
N LEU A 129 18.52 -2.99 -9.90
CA LEU A 129 18.20 -2.81 -8.50
C LEU A 129 16.68 -2.85 -8.32
N THR A 130 16.23 -3.32 -7.15
CA THR A 130 14.81 -3.34 -6.80
C THR A 130 14.65 -2.94 -5.34
N GLY A 131 14.00 -1.81 -5.11
CA GLY A 131 13.56 -1.36 -3.79
C GLY A 131 12.08 -1.65 -3.60
N LYS A 132 11.69 -2.01 -2.36
CA LYS A 132 10.30 -2.17 -1.94
C LYS A 132 10.08 -1.33 -0.68
N LEU A 133 9.10 -0.44 -0.73
CA LEU A 133 8.66 0.37 0.39
C LEU A 133 7.25 -0.05 0.80
N TYR A 134 7.08 -0.38 2.07
CA TYR A 134 5.79 -0.76 2.65
C TYR A 134 5.28 0.35 3.56
N LEU A 135 4.13 0.91 3.24
CA LEU A 135 3.39 1.86 4.05
C LEU A 135 2.23 1.13 4.70
N VAL A 136 2.29 0.94 6.02
CA VAL A 136 1.38 0.06 6.76
C VAL A 136 0.59 0.86 7.79
N ASP A 137 -0.73 0.94 7.59
CA ASP A 137 -1.69 1.52 8.54
C ASP A 137 -2.32 0.41 9.35
N LEU A 138 -2.06 0.40 10.66
CA LEU A 138 -2.47 -0.67 11.55
C LEU A 138 -3.85 -0.40 12.15
N ALA A 139 -4.62 -1.48 12.33
CA ALA A 139 -5.88 -1.47 13.06
C ALA A 139 -5.73 -0.91 14.48
N GLY A 140 -6.86 -0.46 15.05
CA GLY A 140 -6.96 -0.03 16.44
C GLY A 140 -6.54 -1.14 17.42
N SER A 141 -5.98 -0.73 18.56
CA SER A 141 -5.50 -1.64 19.61
C SER A 141 -6.46 -1.70 20.81
N GLU A 142 -7.75 -1.37 20.60
CA GLU A 142 -8.70 -1.28 21.70
C GLU A 142 -8.80 -2.58 22.50
N LYS A 143 -8.65 -2.48 23.83
CA LYS A 143 -8.79 -3.62 24.74
C LYS A 143 -10.25 -4.03 24.82
N VAL A 144 -10.54 -5.29 24.48
CA VAL A 144 -11.83 -5.92 24.80
C VAL A 144 -11.94 -6.02 26.32
N ARG A 145 -12.82 -5.21 26.94
CA ARG A 145 -13.17 -5.39 28.35
C ARG A 145 -13.99 -6.67 28.49
N PRO A 146 -13.65 -7.60 29.39
CA PRO A 146 -14.48 -8.78 29.63
C PRO A 146 -15.88 -8.33 30.01
N LYS A 147 -16.90 -8.81 29.31
CA LYS A 147 -18.28 -8.75 29.80
C LYS A 147 -18.29 -9.67 31.03
N LEU A 148 -18.37 -9.10 32.23
CA LEU A 148 -18.67 -9.86 33.44
C LEU A 148 -20.05 -10.49 33.23
N ILE A 149 -20.08 -11.78 32.89
CA ILE A 149 -21.30 -12.57 32.91
C ILE A 149 -21.53 -12.88 34.39
N PHE A 150 -22.37 -12.08 35.04
CA PHE A 150 -23.00 -12.51 36.28
C PHE A 150 -24.11 -13.48 35.87
N SER A 151 -23.89 -14.77 36.10
CA SER A 151 -24.97 -15.75 36.16
C SER A 151 -25.58 -15.69 37.56
N GLU A 152 -26.85 -15.34 37.65
CA GLU A 152 -27.68 -15.57 38.85
C GLU A 152 -27.92 -17.08 39.06
#